data_AF-A0A3E1YEA6-F1
#
_entry.id   AF-A0A3E1YEA6-F1
#
_cell.length_a   1.000
_cell.length_b   1.000
_cell.length_c   1.000
_cell.angle_alpha   90.00
_cell.angle_beta   90.00
_cell.angle_gamma   90.00
#
_symmetry.space_group_name_H-M   'P 1'
#
loop_
_entity.id
_entity.type
_entity.pdbx_description
1 polymer ?
#
loop_
_entity_poly.entity_id
_entity_poly.type
_entity_poly.pdbx_seq_one_letter_code
_entity_poly.pdbx_strand_id
1 'polypeptide(L)'
;MKQIMLTLSLCICILFSQAQQQAWLIVPGKSIGQVKIGWPSDSLSVVLGASDAGDAAMMKAWNLWYGRRADGERDSSHILAVFTAMRDQDTQFVKQIRVTSPQFRTPQGLGAGSTIRAIRKAYPGLKLTKAYESADHKKRIDVYEDKKMGIAFETANPKNKIPLCSMVVVFDPGDSAEGYLDYHVGFDEMVPAKL
;
A
#
# COMPACT_ATOMS: atom_id res chain seq x y z
N MET A 1 7.55 38.57 -27.88
CA MET A 1 6.56 38.22 -26.83
C MET A 1 5.91 36.84 -27.01
N LYS A 2 5.59 36.36 -28.23
CA LYS A 2 5.03 35.01 -28.45
C LYS A 2 5.95 33.83 -28.08
N GLN A 3 7.28 33.99 -28.16
CA GLN A 3 8.22 32.91 -27.81
C GLN A 3 8.40 32.69 -26.31
N ILE A 4 8.14 33.71 -25.48
CA ILE A 4 8.23 33.61 -24.00
C ILE A 4 7.01 32.86 -23.43
N MET A 5 5.85 32.95 -24.08
CA MET A 5 4.67 32.18 -23.65
C MET A 5 4.75 30.69 -24.01
N LEU A 6 5.52 30.32 -25.05
CA LEU A 6 5.65 28.92 -25.47
C LEU A 6 6.58 28.12 -24.55
N THR A 7 7.63 28.74 -24.00
CA THR A 7 8.57 28.09 -23.08
C THR A 7 8.01 27.97 -21.67
N LEU A 8 7.22 28.94 -21.21
CA LEU A 8 6.57 28.89 -19.90
C LEU A 8 5.51 27.77 -19.81
N SER A 9 4.77 27.52 -20.90
CA SER A 9 3.77 26.46 -20.95
C SER A 9 4.39 25.05 -20.93
N LEU A 10 5.59 24.87 -21.46
CA LEU A 10 6.26 23.56 -21.50
C LEU A 10 6.83 23.17 -20.12
N CYS A 11 7.39 24.13 -19.38
CA CYS A 11 7.89 23.91 -18.02
C CYS A 11 6.77 23.54 -17.03
N ILE A 12 5.58 24.14 -17.17
CA ILE A 12 4.44 23.83 -16.31
C ILE A 12 3.98 22.38 -16.52
N CYS A 13 3.82 21.92 -17.76
CA CYS A 13 3.41 20.54 -18.04
C CYS A 13 4.38 19.48 -17.47
N ILE A 14 5.69 19.74 -17.48
CA ILE A 14 6.70 18.82 -16.95
C ILE A 14 6.61 18.71 -15.41
N LEU A 15 6.41 19.83 -14.71
CA LEU A 15 6.29 19.86 -13.25
C LEU A 15 5.02 19.16 -12.76
N PHE A 16 3.88 19.37 -13.44
CA PHE A 16 2.63 18.68 -13.13
C PHE A 16 2.75 17.16 -13.35
N SER A 17 3.43 16.73 -14.43
CA SER A 17 3.67 15.31 -14.68
C SER A 17 4.56 14.66 -13.63
N GLN A 18 5.60 15.36 -13.14
CA GLN A 18 6.47 14.84 -12.08
C GLN A 18 5.76 14.76 -10.72
N ALA A 19 4.99 15.77 -10.35
CA ALA A 19 4.19 15.76 -9.12
C ALA A 19 3.12 14.64 -9.14
N GLN A 20 2.45 14.45 -10.28
CA GLN A 20 1.50 13.36 -10.48
C GLN A 20 2.18 11.99 -10.45
N GLN A 21 3.40 11.87 -10.96
CA GLN A 21 4.17 10.62 -10.89
C GLN A 21 4.59 10.27 -9.45
N GLN A 22 4.90 11.27 -8.61
CA GLN A 22 5.17 11.05 -7.19
C GLN A 22 3.93 10.65 -6.39
N ALA A 23 2.75 11.17 -6.75
CA ALA A 23 1.49 10.86 -6.07
C ALA A 23 1.13 9.36 -6.09
N TRP A 24 1.65 8.61 -7.07
CA TRP A 24 1.41 7.18 -7.24
C TRP A 24 2.67 6.31 -7.02
N LEU A 25 3.74 6.87 -6.46
CA LEU A 25 4.99 6.14 -6.26
C LEU A 25 5.01 5.37 -4.94
N ILE A 26 5.37 4.09 -5.00
CA ILE A 26 5.68 3.26 -3.84
C ILE A 26 7.19 3.30 -3.63
N VAL A 27 7.64 3.82 -2.49
CA VAL A 27 9.05 3.84 -2.10
C VAL A 27 9.24 2.91 -0.91
N PRO A 28 9.85 1.72 -1.11
CA PRO A 28 10.13 0.76 -0.03
C PRO A 28 10.77 1.43 1.18
N GLY A 29 10.29 1.11 2.38
CA GLY A 29 10.84 1.64 3.62
C GLY A 29 10.50 3.10 3.93
N LYS A 30 9.76 3.80 3.05
CA LYS A 30 9.63 5.26 3.14
C LYS A 30 8.22 5.79 2.94
N SER A 31 7.54 5.44 1.84
CA SER A 31 6.27 6.09 1.49
C SER A 31 5.45 5.33 0.47
N ILE A 32 4.15 5.63 0.44
CA ILE A 32 3.26 5.34 -0.69
C ILE A 32 2.52 6.62 -1.03
N GLY A 33 2.72 7.12 -2.26
CA GLY A 33 2.23 8.42 -2.69
C GLY A 33 2.66 9.53 -1.74
N GLN A 34 1.66 10.25 -1.21
CA GLN A 34 1.89 11.39 -0.32
C GLN A 34 2.14 11.00 1.15
N VAL A 35 1.87 9.76 1.54
CA VAL A 35 1.99 9.30 2.94
C VAL A 35 3.38 8.75 3.19
N LYS A 36 4.00 9.12 4.32
CA LYS A 36 5.35 8.68 4.70
C LYS A 36 5.32 7.91 6.01
N ILE A 37 6.20 6.90 6.11
CA ILE A 37 6.49 6.20 7.34
C ILE A 37 7.10 7.20 8.35
N GLY A 38 6.70 7.06 9.62
CA GLY A 38 7.16 7.91 10.71
C GLY A 38 6.55 9.31 10.74
N TRP A 39 5.54 9.61 9.91
CA TRP A 39 4.79 10.87 10.05
C TRP A 39 3.83 10.85 11.24
N PRO A 40 3.64 11.98 11.94
CA PRO A 40 2.56 12.14 12.91
C PRO A 40 1.20 11.90 12.24
N SER A 41 0.30 11.22 12.95
CA SER A 41 -1.05 10.90 12.46
C SER A 41 -1.85 12.14 12.04
N ASP A 42 -1.67 13.28 12.70
CA ASP A 42 -2.31 14.55 12.34
C ASP A 42 -1.92 15.06 10.95
N SER A 43 -0.75 14.65 10.43
CA SER A 43 -0.33 15.00 9.07
C SER A 43 -1.24 14.36 8.01
N LEU A 44 -1.91 13.25 8.32
CA LEU A 44 -2.70 12.48 7.36
C LEU A 44 -3.92 13.25 6.87
N SER A 45 -4.65 13.92 7.77
CA SER A 45 -5.84 14.70 7.40
C SER A 45 -5.50 15.91 6.54
N VAL A 46 -4.29 16.47 6.72
CA VAL A 46 -3.78 17.58 5.90
C VAL A 46 -3.50 17.14 4.46
N VAL A 47 -2.93 15.94 4.27
CA VAL A 47 -2.52 15.47 2.93
C VAL A 47 -3.60 14.66 2.20
N LEU A 48 -4.45 13.94 2.92
CA LEU A 48 -5.45 13.03 2.35
C LEU A 48 -6.90 13.45 2.63
N GLY A 49 -7.12 14.39 3.54
CA GLY A 49 -8.46 14.66 4.08
C GLY A 49 -8.90 13.60 5.10
N ALA A 50 -10.17 13.68 5.49
CA ALA A 50 -10.77 12.71 6.42
C ALA A 50 -10.74 11.29 5.84
N SER A 51 -10.48 10.30 6.69
CA SER A 51 -10.61 8.89 6.31
C SER A 51 -12.09 8.52 6.13
N ASP A 52 -12.34 7.57 5.24
CA ASP A 52 -13.68 7.04 4.97
C ASP A 52 -14.10 6.03 6.04
N ALA A 53 -13.13 5.33 6.63
CA ALA A 53 -13.34 4.34 7.68
C ALA A 53 -12.07 4.21 8.54
N GLY A 54 -12.22 3.61 9.71
CA GLY A 54 -11.11 3.32 10.59
C GLY A 54 -11.54 2.53 11.82
N ASP A 55 -10.53 2.04 12.54
CA ASP A 55 -10.69 1.43 13.86
C ASP A 55 -9.54 1.92 14.73
N ALA A 56 -9.84 2.38 15.94
CA ALA A 56 -8.84 2.92 16.85
C ALA A 56 -9.03 2.29 18.23
N ALA A 57 -8.02 1.55 18.66
CA ALA A 57 -8.04 0.85 19.93
C ALA A 57 -6.61 0.61 20.44
N MET A 58 -6.45 0.54 21.76
CA MET A 58 -5.18 0.24 22.44
C MET A 58 -3.98 1.04 21.91
N MET A 59 -4.13 2.36 21.78
CA MET A 59 -3.08 3.29 21.33
C MET A 59 -2.61 3.07 19.88
N LYS A 60 -3.46 2.47 19.06
CA LYS A 60 -3.22 2.12 17.67
C LYS A 60 -4.45 2.49 16.84
N ALA A 61 -4.26 2.77 15.56
CA ALA A 61 -5.38 3.02 14.67
C ALA A 61 -5.13 2.58 13.23
N TRP A 62 -6.19 2.16 12.57
CA TRP A 62 -6.31 2.06 11.13
C TRP A 62 -7.10 3.23 10.59
N ASN A 63 -6.59 3.83 9.52
CA ASN A 63 -7.29 4.84 8.74
C ASN A 63 -7.37 4.38 7.28
N LEU A 64 -8.57 4.36 6.70
CA LEU A 64 -8.81 3.84 5.35
C LEU A 64 -9.41 4.92 4.46
N TRP A 65 -8.87 5.03 3.24
CA TRP A 65 -9.41 5.82 2.15
C TRP A 65 -9.70 4.89 0.98
N TYR A 66 -10.91 4.97 0.46
CA TYR A 66 -11.35 4.18 -0.69
C TYR A 66 -11.26 5.00 -1.97
N GLY A 67 -10.95 4.32 -3.07
CA GLY A 67 -11.12 4.89 -4.40
C GLY A 67 -12.58 5.28 -4.66
N ARG A 68 -12.79 6.06 -5.71
CA ARG A 68 -14.13 6.41 -6.19
C ARG A 68 -14.31 5.91 -7.62
N ARG A 69 -15.47 5.34 -7.90
CA ARG A 69 -15.91 4.93 -9.24
C ARG A 69 -16.33 6.18 -10.04
N ALA A 70 -16.58 6.01 -11.33
CA ALA A 70 -16.95 7.12 -12.21
C ALA A 70 -18.29 7.78 -11.84
N ASP A 71 -19.18 7.04 -11.19
CA ASP A 71 -20.45 7.52 -10.63
C ASP A 71 -20.30 8.21 -9.26
N GLY A 72 -19.07 8.29 -8.74
CA GLY A 72 -18.77 8.88 -7.43
C GLY A 72 -18.91 7.91 -6.25
N GLU A 73 -19.39 6.68 -6.48
CA GLU A 73 -19.56 5.69 -5.43
C GLU A 73 -18.23 5.12 -4.92
N ARG A 74 -18.25 4.61 -3.70
CA ARG A 74 -17.07 4.02 -3.05
C ARG A 74 -16.60 2.78 -3.79
N ASP A 75 -15.32 2.73 -4.14
CA ASP A 75 -14.66 1.55 -4.69
C ASP A 75 -13.89 0.81 -3.60
N SER A 76 -14.49 -0.24 -3.03
CA SER A 76 -13.85 -1.07 -2.02
C SER A 76 -12.71 -1.94 -2.54
N SER A 77 -12.51 -2.06 -3.86
CA SER A 77 -11.37 -2.80 -4.42
C SER A 77 -10.06 -2.01 -4.39
N HIS A 78 -10.16 -0.68 -4.29
CA HIS A 78 -9.04 0.24 -4.30
C HIS A 78 -8.96 0.97 -2.96
N ILE A 79 -8.00 0.57 -2.12
CA ILE A 79 -7.87 1.07 -0.76
C ILE A 79 -6.45 1.60 -0.55
N LEU A 80 -6.35 2.73 0.15
CA LEU A 80 -5.16 3.15 0.88
C LEU A 80 -5.47 2.98 2.37
N ALA A 81 -4.74 2.12 3.06
CA ALA A 81 -4.89 1.92 4.50
C ALA A 81 -3.60 2.29 5.22
N VAL A 82 -3.71 3.11 6.26
CA VAL A 82 -2.58 3.60 7.04
C VAL A 82 -2.73 3.13 8.47
N PHE A 83 -1.71 2.40 8.94
CA PHE A 83 -1.60 2.00 10.33
C PHE A 83 -0.77 3.01 11.10
N THR A 84 -1.32 3.49 12.21
CA THR A 84 -0.63 4.36 13.14
C THR A 84 -0.55 3.71 14.52
N ALA A 85 0.56 3.95 15.22
CA ALA A 85 0.74 3.50 16.60
C ALA A 85 1.41 4.59 17.42
N MET A 86 1.06 4.63 18.70
CA MET A 86 1.69 5.55 19.64
C MET A 86 3.19 5.29 19.74
N ARG A 87 3.99 6.37 19.62
CA ARG A 87 5.44 6.35 19.83
C ARG A 87 5.83 7.29 20.97
N ASP A 88 5.18 8.45 21.01
CA ASP A 88 5.33 9.47 22.05
C ASP A 88 4.01 9.58 22.83
N GLN A 89 4.01 10.27 23.97
CA GLN A 89 2.92 10.24 24.95
C GLN A 89 1.52 10.56 24.38
N ASP A 90 1.45 11.46 23.39
CA ASP A 90 0.18 11.94 22.83
C ASP A 90 0.09 11.84 21.30
N THR A 91 1.12 11.29 20.64
CA THR A 91 1.21 11.29 19.16
C THR A 91 1.38 9.89 18.60
N GLN A 92 0.42 9.47 17.77
CA GLN A 92 0.58 8.28 16.94
C GLN A 92 1.36 8.62 15.68
N PHE A 93 2.16 7.67 15.21
CA PHE A 93 2.97 7.80 14.01
C PHE A 93 2.66 6.69 13.02
N VAL A 94 2.77 7.01 11.74
CA VAL A 94 2.60 6.06 10.64
C VAL A 94 3.64 4.95 10.75
N LYS A 95 3.17 3.72 10.88
CA LYS A 95 4.00 2.51 10.99
C LYS A 95 3.91 1.63 9.76
N GLN A 96 2.75 1.61 9.10
CA GLN A 96 2.56 0.88 7.85
C GLN A 96 1.63 1.64 6.91
N ILE A 97 1.86 1.47 5.61
CA ILE A 97 0.99 1.99 4.55
C ILE A 97 0.70 0.84 3.60
N ARG A 98 -0.58 0.58 3.34
CA ARG A 98 -1.06 -0.51 2.48
C ARG A 98 -1.83 0.06 1.31
N VAL A 99 -1.65 -0.53 0.13
CA VAL A 99 -2.39 -0.13 -1.07
C VAL A 99 -2.78 -1.30 -1.95
N THR A 100 -3.99 -1.26 -2.49
CA THR A 100 -4.50 -2.26 -3.45
C THR A 100 -4.72 -1.69 -4.85
N SER A 101 -4.73 -0.36 -5.01
CA SER A 101 -4.94 0.28 -6.31
C SER A 101 -3.78 -0.02 -7.28
N PRO A 102 -4.08 -0.40 -8.54
CA PRO A 102 -3.07 -0.63 -9.58
C PRO A 102 -2.45 0.68 -10.09
N GLN A 103 -2.86 1.85 -9.62
CA GLN A 103 -2.20 3.10 -9.98
C GLN A 103 -0.85 3.22 -9.27
N PHE A 104 -0.73 2.69 -8.04
CA PHE A 104 0.49 2.78 -7.27
C PHE A 104 1.55 1.79 -7.75
N ARG A 105 2.77 2.29 -7.99
CA ARG A 105 3.87 1.52 -8.56
C ARG A 105 5.19 1.83 -7.89
N THR A 106 6.03 0.82 -7.72
CA THR A 106 7.44 1.02 -7.34
C THR A 106 8.22 1.66 -8.50
N PRO A 107 9.46 2.16 -8.30
CA PRO A 107 10.29 2.65 -9.41
C PRO A 107 10.51 1.63 -10.52
N GLN A 108 10.42 0.32 -10.20
CA GLN A 108 10.51 -0.79 -11.15
C GLN A 108 9.18 -1.13 -11.82
N GLY A 109 8.11 -0.37 -11.56
CA GLY A 109 6.79 -0.59 -12.13
C GLY A 109 6.00 -1.73 -11.48
N LEU A 110 6.36 -2.14 -10.25
CA LEU A 110 5.68 -3.24 -9.56
C LEU A 110 4.59 -2.73 -8.61
N GLY A 111 3.55 -3.54 -8.41
CA GLY A 111 2.43 -3.25 -7.51
C GLY A 111 1.28 -4.20 -7.72
N ALA A 112 0.06 -3.82 -7.30
CA ALA A 112 -1.14 -4.62 -7.52
C ALA A 112 -1.31 -4.99 -9.02
N GLY A 113 -1.56 -6.27 -9.28
CA GLY A 113 -1.59 -6.90 -10.61
C GLY A 113 -0.24 -7.48 -11.09
N SER A 114 0.87 -7.21 -10.40
CA SER A 114 2.18 -7.79 -10.76
C SER A 114 2.27 -9.27 -10.42
N THR A 115 2.97 -10.06 -11.24
CA THR A 115 3.20 -11.48 -10.93
C THR A 115 4.26 -11.66 -9.85
N ILE A 116 4.13 -12.71 -9.02
CA ILE A 116 5.15 -13.05 -8.02
C ILE A 116 6.54 -13.27 -8.64
N ARG A 117 6.61 -13.77 -9.87
CA ARG A 117 7.86 -13.95 -10.61
C ARG A 117 8.57 -12.61 -10.86
N ALA A 118 7.83 -11.60 -11.32
CA ALA A 118 8.38 -10.27 -11.56
C ALA A 118 8.83 -9.62 -10.24
N ILE A 119 8.04 -9.77 -9.18
CA ILE A 119 8.35 -9.23 -7.86
C ILE A 119 9.65 -9.85 -7.30
N ARG A 120 9.76 -11.18 -7.31
CA ARG A 120 10.98 -11.88 -6.85
C ARG A 120 12.23 -11.50 -7.64
N LYS A 121 12.09 -11.19 -8.93
CA LYS A 121 13.22 -10.73 -9.75
C LYS A 121 13.72 -9.34 -9.30
N ALA A 122 12.82 -8.44 -8.90
CA ALA A 122 13.20 -7.10 -8.43
C ALA A 122 13.60 -7.06 -6.95
N TYR A 123 13.03 -7.95 -6.13
CA TYR A 123 13.28 -8.06 -4.69
C TYR A 123 13.83 -9.46 -4.36
N PRO A 124 15.13 -9.71 -4.58
CA PRO A 124 15.73 -11.02 -4.30
C PRO A 124 15.76 -11.39 -2.81
N GLY A 125 15.59 -10.42 -1.90
CA GLY A 125 15.48 -10.64 -0.45
C GLY A 125 14.09 -11.10 0.01
N LEU A 126 13.13 -11.20 -0.91
CA LEU A 126 11.72 -11.47 -0.61
C LEU A 126 11.47 -12.91 -0.13
N LYS A 127 10.89 -13.05 1.07
CA LYS A 127 10.58 -14.34 1.72
C LYS A 127 9.09 -14.49 1.97
N LEU A 128 8.55 -15.70 1.82
CA LEU A 128 7.20 -16.01 2.28
C LEU A 128 7.21 -15.99 3.82
N THR A 129 6.41 -15.13 4.43
CA THR A 129 6.37 -14.96 5.90
C THR A 129 5.04 -15.38 6.49
N LYS A 130 3.95 -15.31 5.73
CA LYS A 130 2.63 -15.78 6.15
C LYS A 130 1.85 -16.34 4.97
N ALA A 131 0.94 -17.25 5.26
CA ALA A 131 -0.05 -17.73 4.33
C ALA A 131 -1.40 -17.87 5.04
N TYR A 132 -2.48 -17.66 4.30
CA TYR A 132 -3.85 -17.82 4.78
C TYR A 132 -4.65 -18.57 3.73
N GLU A 133 -5.56 -19.42 4.17
CA GLU A 133 -6.44 -20.19 3.29
C GLU A 133 -7.89 -20.10 3.74
N SER A 134 -8.82 -20.12 2.80
CA SER A 134 -10.24 -20.29 3.12
C SER A 134 -10.49 -21.71 3.64
N ALA A 135 -11.53 -21.90 4.45
CA ALA A 135 -11.89 -23.21 5.00
C ALA A 135 -12.13 -24.29 3.92
N ASP A 136 -12.55 -23.88 2.72
CA ASP A 136 -12.76 -24.77 1.57
C ASP A 136 -11.52 -24.94 0.67
N HIS A 137 -10.38 -24.37 1.05
CA HIS A 137 -9.09 -24.36 0.35
C HIS A 137 -9.15 -23.84 -1.10
N LYS A 138 -10.17 -23.05 -1.46
CA LYS A 138 -10.28 -22.47 -2.81
C LYS A 138 -9.57 -21.13 -2.96
N LYS A 139 -9.34 -20.42 -1.85
CA LYS A 139 -8.64 -19.15 -1.81
C LYS A 139 -7.40 -19.28 -0.93
N ARG A 140 -6.31 -18.69 -1.40
CA ARG A 140 -5.08 -18.56 -0.64
C ARG A 140 -4.50 -17.17 -0.79
N ILE A 141 -4.05 -16.59 0.31
CA ILE A 141 -3.27 -15.37 0.36
C ILE A 141 -1.87 -15.73 0.86
N ASP A 142 -0.85 -15.38 0.10
CA ASP A 142 0.54 -15.48 0.53
C ASP A 142 1.08 -14.07 0.77
N VAL A 143 1.76 -13.88 1.90
CA VAL A 143 2.43 -12.62 2.25
C VAL A 143 3.92 -12.81 2.12
N TYR A 144 4.53 -12.00 1.24
CA TYR A 144 5.95 -12.03 0.98
C TYR A 144 6.59 -10.72 1.45
N GLU A 145 7.66 -10.80 2.25
CA GLU A 145 8.34 -9.64 2.83
C GLU A 145 9.81 -9.56 2.40
N ASP A 146 10.26 -8.34 2.08
CA ASP A 146 11.68 -7.96 2.09
C ASP A 146 11.89 -6.96 3.22
N LYS A 147 12.16 -7.48 4.42
CA LYS A 147 12.32 -6.67 5.64
C LYS A 147 13.43 -5.64 5.52
N LYS A 148 14.53 -5.97 4.82
CA LYS A 148 15.64 -5.04 4.62
C LYS A 148 15.20 -3.81 3.82
N MET A 149 14.33 -4.01 2.84
CA MET A 149 13.80 -2.93 2.01
C MET A 149 12.57 -2.24 2.62
N GLY A 150 11.92 -2.84 3.63
CA GLY A 150 10.71 -2.28 4.25
C GLY A 150 9.49 -2.37 3.33
N ILE A 151 9.31 -3.50 2.64
CA ILE A 151 8.20 -3.73 1.72
C ILE A 151 7.69 -5.17 1.78
N ALA A 152 6.38 -5.34 1.61
CA ALA A 152 5.73 -6.62 1.42
C ALA A 152 4.77 -6.60 0.23
N PHE A 153 4.50 -7.80 -0.29
CA PHE A 153 3.53 -8.06 -1.33
C PHE A 153 2.62 -9.20 -0.87
N GLU A 154 1.32 -8.95 -0.90
CA GLU A 154 0.33 -10.01 -0.78
C GLU A 154 -0.04 -10.50 -2.17
N THR A 155 -0.15 -11.82 -2.34
CA THR A 155 -0.69 -12.39 -3.57
C THR A 155 -1.96 -13.16 -3.27
N ALA A 156 -3.03 -12.82 -3.98
CA ALA A 156 -4.24 -13.63 -4.00
C ALA A 156 -4.09 -14.71 -5.08
N ASN A 157 -4.31 -15.96 -4.69
CA ASN A 157 -4.19 -17.11 -5.58
C ASN A 157 -5.58 -17.68 -5.87
N PRO A 158 -6.24 -17.28 -6.97
CA PRO A 158 -7.36 -18.03 -7.48
C PRO A 158 -6.86 -19.38 -8.02
N LYS A 159 -7.47 -20.48 -7.58
CA LYS A 159 -7.10 -21.86 -7.96
C LYS A 159 -6.80 -21.96 -9.47
N ASN A 160 -5.67 -22.57 -9.82
CA ASN A 160 -5.17 -22.80 -11.20
C ASN A 160 -4.76 -21.55 -12.02
N LYS A 161 -4.41 -20.43 -11.36
CA LYS A 161 -3.89 -19.23 -12.04
C LYS A 161 -2.53 -18.81 -11.46
N ILE A 162 -1.82 -17.97 -12.20
CA ILE A 162 -0.60 -17.34 -11.73
C ILE A 162 -0.97 -16.39 -10.58
N PRO A 163 -0.35 -16.51 -9.39
CA PRO A 163 -0.60 -15.59 -8.29
C PRO A 163 -0.23 -14.16 -8.69
N LEU A 164 -1.20 -13.26 -8.52
CA LEU A 164 -1.03 -11.84 -8.75
C LEU A 164 -0.99 -11.10 -7.42
N CYS A 165 -0.17 -10.06 -7.36
CA CYS A 165 -0.15 -9.17 -6.23
C CYS A 165 -1.52 -8.50 -6.06
N SER A 166 -2.13 -8.66 -4.90
CA SER A 166 -3.38 -8.02 -4.50
C SER A 166 -3.14 -6.76 -3.67
N MET A 167 -2.01 -6.70 -2.94
CA MET A 167 -1.68 -5.59 -2.05
C MET A 167 -0.17 -5.39 -1.95
N VAL A 168 0.23 -4.14 -1.80
CA VAL A 168 1.60 -3.77 -1.41
C VAL A 168 1.56 -3.10 -0.04
N VAL A 169 2.50 -3.44 0.82
CA VAL A 169 2.66 -2.84 2.15
C VAL A 169 4.06 -2.23 2.25
N VAL A 170 4.15 -0.99 2.72
CA VAL A 170 5.41 -0.32 3.07
C VAL A 170 5.45 -0.11 4.58
N PHE A 171 6.61 -0.37 5.19
CA PHE A 171 6.86 -0.29 6.63
C PHE A 171 8.33 0.07 6.88
N ASP A 172 8.71 0.38 8.12
CA ASP A 172 10.10 0.70 8.46
C ASP A 172 11.08 -0.44 8.09
N PRO A 173 12.24 -0.17 7.47
CA PRO A 173 13.25 -1.19 7.23
C PRO A 173 13.67 -1.92 8.51
N GLY A 174 13.69 -3.24 8.46
CA GLY A 174 13.97 -4.12 9.60
C GLY A 174 12.73 -4.52 10.41
N ASP A 175 11.61 -3.82 10.24
CA ASP A 175 10.31 -4.15 10.83
C ASP A 175 9.59 -5.23 9.99
N SER A 176 8.27 -5.36 10.14
CA SER A 176 7.47 -6.34 9.42
C SER A 176 6.12 -5.79 8.95
N ALA A 177 5.49 -6.49 8.00
CA ALA A 177 4.12 -6.21 7.55
C ALA A 177 3.05 -6.68 8.56
N GLU A 178 3.45 -7.31 9.68
CA GLU A 178 2.53 -7.69 10.75
C GLU A 178 1.89 -6.45 11.35
N GLY A 179 0.59 -6.26 11.09
CA GLY A 179 -0.18 -5.14 11.62
C GLY A 179 -0.90 -5.49 12.92
N TYR A 180 -1.34 -4.47 13.64
CA TYR A 180 -2.43 -4.63 14.61
C TYR A 180 -3.70 -4.89 13.82
N LEU A 181 -4.29 -6.08 13.94
CA LEU A 181 -5.32 -6.60 13.03
C LEU A 181 -4.76 -6.91 11.63
N ASP A 182 -4.78 -8.18 11.26
CA ASP A 182 -4.39 -8.63 9.91
C ASP A 182 -5.50 -8.26 8.92
N TYR A 183 -5.41 -7.04 8.39
CA TYR A 183 -6.33 -6.55 7.38
C TYR A 183 -5.89 -6.99 5.97
N HIS A 184 -6.59 -7.97 5.40
CA HIS A 184 -6.43 -8.38 4.02
C HIS A 184 -7.74 -8.21 3.24
N VAL A 185 -7.67 -7.77 1.99
CA VAL A 185 -8.89 -7.67 1.17
C VAL A 185 -9.37 -9.07 0.83
N GLY A 186 -10.63 -9.38 1.15
CA GLY A 186 -11.24 -10.70 0.94
C GLY A 186 -10.84 -11.75 1.99
N PHE A 187 -10.35 -11.31 3.14
CA PHE A 187 -9.96 -12.15 4.29
C PHE A 187 -11.12 -12.80 5.03
N ASP A 188 -12.35 -12.38 4.78
CA ASP A 188 -13.53 -12.94 5.43
C ASP A 188 -13.47 -14.48 5.33
N GLU A 189 -13.44 -15.16 6.48
CA GLU A 189 -13.37 -16.63 6.61
C GLU A 189 -12.03 -17.30 6.26
N MET A 190 -10.92 -16.55 6.19
CA MET A 190 -9.58 -17.13 6.01
C MET A 190 -8.89 -17.43 7.36
N VAL A 191 -8.16 -18.55 7.39
CA VAL A 191 -7.38 -18.99 8.57
C VAL A 191 -5.89 -19.06 8.24
N PRO A 192 -4.99 -18.83 9.21
CA PRO A 192 -3.55 -19.02 9.00
C PRO A 192 -3.24 -20.43 8.50
N ALA A 193 -2.50 -20.52 7.41
CA ALA A 193 -2.01 -21.77 6.84
C ALA A 193 -0.58 -22.05 7.32
N LYS A 194 -0.22 -23.34 7.43
CA LYS A 194 1.17 -23.73 7.68
C LYS A 194 2.00 -23.44 6.42
N LEU A 195 3.16 -22.80 6.64
CA LEU A 195 4.14 -22.51 5.58
C LEU A 195 4.86 -23.77 5.10
#